data_AF-A0A2W6B4R0-F1
#
_entry.id   AF-A0A2W6B4R0-F1
#
_cell.length_a   1.000
_cell.length_b   1.000
_cell.length_c   1.000
_cell.angle_alpha   90.00
_cell.angle_beta   90.00
_cell.angle_gamma   90.00
#
_symmetry.space_group_name_H-M   'P 1'
#
loop_
_entity.id
_entity.type
_entity.pdbx_description
1 polymer ?
#
loop_
_entity_poly.entity_id
_entity_poly.type
_entity_poly.pdbx_seq_one_letter_code
_entity_poly.pdbx_strand_id
1 'polypeptide(L)'
;MATIAEPSSTAHAALLEATGVASMLIAEAYTRDLPIVVTPASGQRVRLYTVHGADADEAIDDETPLATWPTTAAGWTVSLPCAEQDLAFASSALAGLSGVSVRDAALGLAVESDSAAAHAATVTDGAMLRVDTSWLES
;
A
#
# COMPACT_ATOMS: atom_id res chain seq x y z
N MET A 1 -5.21 -3.11 15.84
CA MET A 1 -4.57 -1.94 15.23
C MET A 1 -3.22 -2.36 14.67
N ALA A 2 -3.21 -2.73 13.40
CA ALA A 2 -1.97 -3.05 12.72
C ALA A 2 -1.17 -1.76 12.50
N THR A 3 0.10 -1.77 12.89
CA THR A 3 1.01 -0.65 12.57
C THR A 3 1.99 -1.10 11.50
N ILE A 4 2.37 -0.21 10.60
CA ILE A 4 3.38 -0.51 9.57
C ILE A 4 4.82 -0.36 10.11
N ALA A 5 4.97 0.29 11.26
CA ALA A 5 6.23 0.50 11.96
C ALA A 5 6.12 0.08 13.42
N GLU A 6 7.22 -0.44 13.96
CA GLU A 6 7.36 -0.71 15.39
C GLU A 6 7.26 0.61 16.18
N PRO A 7 6.46 0.68 17.27
CA PRO A 7 6.41 1.86 18.13
C PRO A 7 7.82 2.27 18.60
N SER A 8 8.09 3.57 18.65
CA SER A 8 9.40 4.14 19.04
C SER A 8 10.57 3.87 18.09
N SER A 9 10.36 3.22 16.93
CA SER A 9 11.39 3.13 15.89
C SER A 9 11.61 4.46 15.17
N THR A 10 12.76 4.61 14.50
CA THR A 10 13.03 5.76 13.62
C THR A 10 12.04 5.84 12.46
N ALA A 11 11.59 4.69 11.96
CA ALA A 11 10.55 4.62 10.95
C ALA A 11 9.22 5.19 11.46
N HIS A 12 8.83 4.84 12.70
CA HIS A 12 7.65 5.41 13.33
C HIS A 12 7.76 6.93 13.51
N ALA A 13 8.92 7.45 13.91
CA ALA A 13 9.16 8.90 14.00
C ALA A 13 9.02 9.58 12.62
N ALA A 14 9.62 9.02 11.57
CA ALA A 14 9.50 9.54 10.21
C ALA A 14 8.05 9.55 9.69
N LEU A 15 7.27 8.51 10.01
CA LEU A 15 5.85 8.46 9.66
C LEU A 15 5.02 9.51 10.42
N LEU A 16 5.36 9.78 11.68
CA LEU A 16 4.71 10.85 12.45
C LEU A 16 4.96 12.24 11.82
N GLU A 17 6.14 12.49 11.27
CA GLU A 17 6.44 13.75 10.56
C GLU A 17 5.59 13.91 9.29
N ALA A 18 5.20 12.82 8.63
CA ALA A 18 4.33 12.83 7.47
C ALA A 18 2.82 12.96 7.79
N THR A 19 2.43 12.96 9.08
CA THR A 19 1.02 12.89 9.51
C THR A 19 0.15 13.97 8.87
N GLY A 20 0.64 15.20 8.75
CA GLY A 20 -0.14 16.31 8.19
C GLY A 20 -0.56 16.05 6.74
N VAL A 21 0.41 15.68 5.88
CA VAL A 21 0.15 15.36 4.47
C VAL A 21 -0.68 14.08 4.35
N ALA A 22 -0.34 13.03 5.10
CA ALA A 22 -1.09 11.78 5.05
C ALA A 22 -2.55 11.96 5.48
N SER A 23 -2.81 12.72 6.53
CA SER A 23 -4.17 13.00 7.03
C SER A 23 -4.99 13.78 6.01
N MET A 24 -4.38 14.77 5.35
CA MET A 24 -5.01 15.53 4.28
C MET A 24 -5.43 14.60 3.12
N LEU A 25 -4.52 13.75 2.64
CA LEU A 25 -4.81 12.83 1.51
C LEU A 25 -5.84 11.76 1.88
N ILE A 26 -5.88 11.33 3.14
CA ILE A 26 -6.93 10.45 3.66
C ILE A 26 -8.27 11.19 3.72
N ALA A 27 -8.29 12.45 4.16
CA ALA A 27 -9.51 13.25 4.24
C ALA A 27 -10.15 13.49 2.85
N GLU A 28 -9.33 13.68 1.81
CA GLU A 28 -9.78 13.77 0.40
C GLU A 28 -10.25 12.43 -0.19
N ALA A 29 -10.20 11.34 0.59
CA ALA A 29 -10.59 9.99 0.20
C ALA A 29 -9.86 9.44 -1.05
N TYR A 30 -8.71 10.01 -1.43
CA TYR A 30 -7.86 9.45 -2.49
C TYR A 30 -7.42 8.01 -2.20
N THR A 31 -7.37 7.67 -0.91
CA THR A 31 -6.92 6.37 -0.40
C THR A 31 -8.00 5.28 -0.39
N ARG A 32 -9.24 5.63 -0.79
CA ARG A 32 -10.34 4.67 -0.99
C ARG A 32 -10.09 3.79 -2.22
N ASP A 33 -9.80 4.41 -3.35
CA ASP A 33 -9.65 3.70 -4.63
C ASP A 33 -8.19 3.38 -4.96
N LEU A 34 -7.26 4.18 -4.43
CA LEU A 34 -5.82 4.02 -4.67
C LEU A 34 -5.11 3.77 -3.34
N PRO A 35 -4.32 2.69 -3.21
CA PRO A 35 -3.77 2.35 -1.91
C PRO A 35 -2.62 3.27 -1.51
N ILE A 36 -2.44 3.51 -0.22
CA ILE A 36 -1.10 3.82 0.31
C ILE A 36 -0.25 2.56 0.13
N VAL A 37 0.94 2.71 -0.42
CA VAL A 37 1.82 1.57 -0.70
C VAL A 37 3.06 1.63 0.14
N VAL A 38 3.24 0.60 0.96
CA VAL A 38 4.48 0.38 1.72
C VAL A 38 5.30 -0.68 1.00
N THR A 39 6.47 -0.30 0.52
CA THR A 39 7.44 -1.23 -0.05
C THR A 39 8.55 -1.46 0.97
N PRO A 40 8.62 -2.63 1.62
CA PRO A 40 9.69 -2.95 2.55
C PRO A 40 11.02 -3.11 1.80
N ALA A 41 12.14 -3.02 2.52
CA ALA A 41 13.47 -3.28 1.93
C ALA A 41 13.61 -4.72 1.41
N SER A 42 12.83 -5.65 1.97
CA SER A 42 12.69 -7.03 1.48
C SER A 42 11.30 -7.56 1.86
N GLY A 43 10.79 -8.49 1.06
CA GLY A 43 9.49 -9.15 1.33
C GLY A 43 8.31 -8.51 0.60
N GLN A 44 7.11 -8.73 1.13
CA GLN A 44 5.87 -8.41 0.43
C GLN A 44 5.49 -6.93 0.58
N ARG A 45 5.11 -6.33 -0.54
CA ARG A 45 4.53 -4.98 -0.58
C ARG A 45 3.16 -4.97 0.11
N VAL A 46 2.95 -3.99 0.98
CA VAL A 46 1.68 -3.77 1.67
C VAL A 46 0.90 -2.67 0.95
N ARG A 47 -0.40 -2.91 0.72
CA ARG A 47 -1.34 -1.93 0.16
C ARG A 47 -2.40 -1.64 1.21
N LEU A 48 -2.53 -0.38 1.58
CA LEU A 48 -3.48 0.07 2.60
C LEU A 48 -4.55 0.91 1.91
N TYR A 49 -5.80 0.50 2.09
CA TYR A 49 -6.97 1.23 1.62
C TYR A 49 -7.71 1.84 2.80
N THR A 50 -8.46 2.90 2.54
CA THR A 50 -9.33 3.53 3.55
C THR A 50 -10.79 3.36 3.17
N VAL A 51 -11.60 3.11 4.19
CA VAL A 51 -13.07 3.11 4.12
C VAL A 51 -13.56 4.38 4.80
N HIS A 52 -14.62 4.98 4.26
CA HIS A 52 -15.14 6.28 4.70
C HIS A 52 -16.66 6.29 4.73
N GLY A 53 -17.23 7.16 5.57
CA GLY A 53 -18.69 7.30 5.68
C GLY A 53 -19.32 6.07 6.31
N ALA A 54 -20.51 5.68 5.84
CA ALA A 54 -21.24 4.53 6.37
C ALA A 54 -20.46 3.20 6.21
N ASP A 55 -19.69 3.06 5.13
CA ASP A 55 -18.87 1.86 4.89
C ASP A 55 -17.79 1.65 5.97
N ALA A 56 -17.39 2.72 6.67
CA ALA A 56 -16.41 2.62 7.76
C ALA A 56 -17.01 1.96 9.02
N ASP A 57 -18.30 2.16 9.28
CA ASP A 57 -18.99 1.54 10.43
C ASP A 57 -19.13 0.02 10.22
N GLU A 58 -19.34 -0.40 8.97
CA GLU A 58 -19.47 -1.82 8.61
C GLU A 58 -18.12 -2.56 8.63
N ALA A 59 -17.02 -1.85 8.39
CA ALA A 59 -15.67 -2.43 8.24
C ALA A 59 -14.82 -2.42 9.53
N ILE A 60 -15.39 -2.05 10.68
CA ILE A 60 -14.62 -1.80 11.92
C ILE A 60 -13.80 -3.00 12.41
N ASP A 61 -14.24 -4.22 12.09
CA ASP A 61 -13.60 -5.49 12.46
C ASP A 61 -13.00 -6.25 11.26
N ASP A 62 -12.89 -5.62 10.09
CA ASP A 62 -12.36 -6.24 8.85
C ASP A 62 -10.85 -5.98 8.64
N GLU A 63 -10.16 -5.41 9.64
CA GLU A 63 -8.72 -5.18 9.56
C GLU A 63 -7.94 -6.51 9.69
N THR A 64 -7.25 -6.91 8.62
CA THR A 64 -6.31 -8.03 8.69
C THR A 64 -4.99 -7.56 9.33
N PRO A 65 -4.56 -8.17 10.46
CA PRO A 65 -3.32 -7.77 11.11
C PRO A 65 -2.10 -8.12 10.25
N LEU A 66 -1.10 -7.24 10.26
CA LEU A 66 0.19 -7.51 9.65
C LEU A 66 0.98 -8.50 10.52
N ALA A 67 1.57 -9.52 9.89
CA ALA A 67 2.41 -10.50 10.59
C ALA A 67 3.74 -9.91 11.10
N THR A 68 4.22 -8.85 10.44
CA THR A 68 5.49 -8.16 10.74
C THR A 68 5.39 -6.68 10.37
N TRP A 69 6.23 -5.83 10.96
CA TRP A 69 6.36 -4.45 10.54
C TRP A 69 7.15 -4.33 9.22
N PRO A 70 6.54 -3.87 8.10
CA PRO A 70 7.23 -3.72 6.83
C PRO A 70 8.40 -2.72 6.87
N THR A 71 8.41 -1.79 7.83
CA THR A 71 9.50 -0.79 7.94
C THR A 71 10.62 -1.20 8.89
N THR A 72 10.70 -2.49 9.30
CA THR A 72 11.73 -2.97 10.25
C THR A 72 13.15 -2.78 9.71
N ALA A 73 13.36 -3.09 8.43
CA ALA A 73 14.67 -2.98 7.78
C ALA A 73 14.81 -1.62 7.07
N ALA A 74 15.99 -1.00 7.14
CA ALA A 74 16.29 0.24 6.43
C ALA A 74 16.13 0.08 4.91
N GLY A 75 15.70 1.14 4.22
CA GLY A 75 15.42 1.12 2.77
C GLY A 75 13.96 0.90 2.40
N TRP A 76 13.05 0.89 3.37
CA TRP A 76 11.61 0.90 3.11
C TRP A 76 11.17 2.22 2.46
N THR A 77 10.05 2.18 1.73
CA THR A 77 9.40 3.37 1.18
C THR A 77 7.88 3.31 1.36
N VAL A 78 7.26 4.47 1.50
CA VAL A 78 5.82 4.69 1.57
C VAL A 78 5.43 5.67 0.46
N SER A 79 4.52 5.25 -0.40
CA SER A 79 3.96 6.07 -1.47
C SER A 79 2.50 6.38 -1.20
N LEU A 80 2.20 7.68 -1.08
CA LEU A 80 0.87 8.22 -0.88
C LEU A 80 0.25 8.64 -2.22
N PRO A 81 -0.97 8.20 -2.57
CA PRO A 81 -1.67 8.70 -3.74
C PRO A 81 -2.11 10.15 -3.52
N CYS A 82 -1.97 10.97 -4.55
CA CYS A 82 -2.27 12.40 -4.50
C CYS A 82 -2.83 12.84 -5.86
N ALA A 83 -3.81 13.74 -5.87
CA ALA A 83 -4.26 14.35 -7.11
C ALA A 83 -3.16 15.26 -7.70
N GLU A 84 -3.16 15.40 -9.02
CA GLU A 84 -2.17 16.22 -9.74
C GLU A 84 -2.05 17.65 -9.17
N GLN A 85 -3.19 18.26 -8.85
CA GLN A 85 -3.28 19.62 -8.30
C GLN A 85 -2.59 19.79 -6.93
N ASP A 86 -2.54 18.72 -6.13
CA ASP A 86 -1.99 18.73 -4.77
C ASP A 86 -0.53 18.22 -4.75
N LEU A 87 -0.05 17.67 -5.86
CA LEU A 87 1.23 16.97 -5.95
C LEU A 87 2.42 17.88 -5.63
N ALA A 88 2.42 19.12 -6.14
CA ALA A 88 3.50 20.08 -5.89
C ALA A 88 3.59 20.47 -4.41
N PHE A 89 2.45 20.75 -3.78
CA PHE A 89 2.37 21.08 -2.36
C PHE A 89 2.81 19.88 -1.51
N ALA A 90 2.23 18.71 -1.75
CA ALA A 90 2.49 17.53 -0.94
C ALA A 90 3.93 17.03 -1.09
N SER A 91 4.52 17.09 -2.30
CA SER A 91 5.94 16.77 -2.52
C SER A 91 6.86 17.73 -1.79
N SER A 92 6.56 19.04 -1.83
CA SER A 92 7.34 20.06 -1.12
C SER A 92 7.31 19.85 0.40
N ALA A 93 6.13 19.55 0.96
CA ALA A 93 5.96 19.29 2.38
C ALA A 93 6.72 18.03 2.86
N LEU A 94 6.96 17.07 1.98
CA LEU A 94 7.68 15.82 2.28
C LEU A 94 9.17 15.84 1.89
N ALA A 95 9.68 16.91 1.27
CA ALA A 95 11.02 16.93 0.66
C ALA A 95 12.18 16.68 1.65
N GLY A 96 11.96 16.85 2.96
CA GLY A 96 12.93 16.55 4.01
C GLY A 96 12.85 15.13 4.58
N LEU A 97 11.82 14.36 4.23
CA LEU A 97 11.59 13.02 4.77
C LEU A 97 12.19 11.96 3.85
N SER A 98 13.03 11.10 4.42
CA SER A 98 13.50 9.90 3.76
C SER A 98 12.47 8.78 3.94
N GLY A 99 12.07 8.13 2.84
CA GLY A 99 11.19 6.96 2.89
C GLY A 99 9.70 7.26 2.70
N VAL A 100 9.25 8.52 2.65
CA VAL A 100 7.85 8.87 2.35
C VAL A 100 7.79 9.76 1.12
N SER A 101 6.94 9.42 0.16
CA SER A 101 6.73 10.20 -1.05
C SER A 101 5.26 10.22 -1.47
N VAL A 102 4.92 11.14 -2.36
CA VAL A 102 3.62 11.20 -3.02
C VAL A 102 3.76 10.80 -4.49
N ARG A 103 2.68 10.27 -5.04
CA ARG A 103 2.56 9.96 -6.47
C ARG A 103 1.25 10.48 -7.02
N ASP A 104 1.24 10.77 -8.30
CA ASP A 104 0.01 11.10 -9.02
C ASP A 104 -0.93 9.88 -9.03
N ALA A 105 -2.14 10.09 -8.56
CA ALA A 105 -3.25 9.15 -8.58
C ALA A 105 -3.55 8.63 -10.01
N ALA A 106 -3.43 9.49 -11.03
CA ALA A 106 -3.78 9.16 -12.41
C ALA A 106 -2.75 8.26 -13.10
N LEU A 107 -1.48 8.30 -12.67
CA LEU A 107 -0.40 7.49 -13.24
C LEU A 107 -0.42 6.03 -12.75
N GLY A 108 -1.26 5.72 -11.76
CA GLY A 108 -1.26 4.42 -11.12
C GLY A 108 0.08 4.10 -10.44
N LEU A 109 0.30 2.83 -10.11
CA LEU A 109 1.61 2.34 -9.70
C LEU A 109 2.16 1.52 -10.85
N ALA A 110 3.33 1.91 -11.37
CA ALA A 110 4.08 1.04 -12.27
C ALA A 110 4.34 -0.29 -11.53
N VAL A 111 3.64 -1.33 -11.97
CA VAL A 111 3.87 -2.69 -11.51
C VAL A 111 5.11 -3.14 -12.26
N GLU A 112 6.30 -2.87 -11.73
CA GLU A 112 7.43 -3.73 -12.08
C GLU A 112 7.03 -5.13 -11.61
N SER A 113 6.67 -5.96 -12.60
CA SER A 113 6.43 -7.37 -12.41
C SER A 113 7.77 -7.96 -12.01
N ASP A 114 7.98 -8.11 -10.70
CA ASP A 114 8.97 -9.05 -10.22
C ASP A 114 8.57 -10.41 -10.84
N SER A 115 9.45 -10.95 -11.67
CA SER A 115 9.26 -12.21 -12.36
C SER A 115 9.14 -13.35 -11.35
N ALA A 116 7.92 -13.58 -10.86
CA ALA A 116 7.54 -14.77 -10.13
C ALA A 116 6.04 -15.06 -10.39
N ALA A 117 5.81 -16.05 -11.27
CA ALA A 117 4.58 -16.82 -11.43
C ALA A 117 3.27 -16.03 -11.47
N ALA A 118 2.89 -15.59 -12.67
CA ALA A 118 1.51 -15.21 -12.98
C ALA A 118 0.58 -16.42 -12.84
N HIS A 119 -0.05 -16.59 -11.68
CA HIS A 119 -1.33 -17.28 -11.59
C HIS A 119 -2.43 -16.28 -12.00
N ALA A 120 -2.67 -16.21 -13.31
CA ALA A 120 -3.82 -15.50 -13.85
C ALA A 120 -5.09 -16.29 -13.51
N ALA A 121 -5.80 -15.87 -12.46
CA ALA A 121 -7.16 -16.31 -12.19
C ALA A 121 -8.12 -15.56 -13.12
N THR A 122 -8.48 -16.18 -14.23
CA THR A 122 -9.66 -15.75 -15.01
C THR A 122 -10.86 -16.49 -14.44
N VAL A 123 -11.74 -15.76 -13.76
CA VAL A 123 -13.07 -16.26 -13.40
C VAL A 123 -13.92 -16.24 -14.67
N THR A 124 -14.24 -17.41 -15.19
CA THR A 124 -15.36 -17.58 -16.12
C THR A 124 -16.36 -18.54 -15.48
N ASP A 125 -17.61 -18.13 -15.58
CA ASP A 125 -18.81 -18.81 -15.13
C ASP A 125 -18.80 -20.32 -15.45
N GLY A 126 -19.10 -21.14 -14.43
CA GLY A 126 -19.53 -22.53 -14.56
C GLY A 126 -18.60 -23.54 -15.24
N ALA A 127 -17.48 -23.94 -14.61
CA ALA A 127 -16.90 -25.28 -14.79
C ALA A 127 -15.84 -25.60 -13.69
N MET A 128 -15.95 -26.80 -13.12
CA MET A 128 -15.04 -27.39 -12.13
C MET A 128 -13.57 -27.33 -12.58
N LEU A 129 -12.68 -26.77 -11.75
CA LEU A 129 -11.26 -26.63 -12.02
C LEU A 129 -10.57 -28.01 -12.06
N ARG A 130 -10.07 -28.41 -13.23
CA ARG A 130 -9.09 -29.51 -13.35
C ARG A 130 -7.69 -28.91 -13.34
N VAL A 131 -6.89 -29.27 -12.35
CA VAL A 131 -5.46 -28.96 -12.30
C VAL A 131 -4.72 -29.99 -13.14
N ASP A 132 -4.00 -29.53 -14.16
CA ASP A 132 -3.11 -30.37 -14.97
C ASP A 132 -1.71 -30.37 -14.33
N THR A 133 -1.20 -31.57 -14.02
CA THR A 133 0.08 -31.78 -13.33
C THR A 133 1.21 -32.19 -14.29
N SER A 134 1.11 -31.89 -15.59
CA SER A 134 2.10 -32.33 -16.58
C SER A 134 3.49 -31.69 -16.44
N TRP A 135 3.66 -30.74 -15.51
CA TRP A 135 4.93 -30.06 -15.24
C TRP A 135 5.80 -30.68 -14.14
N LEU A 136 5.44 -31.85 -13.60
CA LEU A 136 6.21 -32.56 -12.56
C LEU A 136 7.25 -33.56 -13.10
N GLU A 137 7.37 -33.72 -14.42
CA GLU A 137 8.36 -34.63 -15.02
C GLU A 137 9.13 -33.95 -16.16
N SER A 138 10.17 -33.17 -15.83
CA SER A 138 11.42 -33.02 -16.61
C SER A 138 12.46 -32.19 -15.85
#